data_AF-A0A3N5ZIA2-F1
#
_entry.id   AF-A0A3N5ZIA2-F1
#
_cell.length_a   1.000
_cell.length_b   1.000
_cell.length_c   1.000
_cell.angle_alpha   90.00
_cell.angle_beta   90.00
_cell.angle_gamma   90.00
#
_symmetry.space_group_name_H-M   'P 1'
#
loop_
_entity.id
_entity.type
_entity.pdbx_description
1 polymer ?
#
loop_
_entity_poly.entity_id
_entity_poly.type
_entity_poly.pdbx_seq_one_letter_code
_entity_poly.pdbx_strand_id
1 'polypeptide(L)' 'RSLEDAGAVHLRKTFVGNRPRTTIFMSRHGRERFMHYLEALEAVLKQAAERIEALEKDTAERTAPEGGELARS' A
#
# COMPACT_ATOMS: atom_id res chain seq x y z
N ARG A 1 5.94 0.49 22.84
CA ARG A 1 4.98 1.63 22.77
C ARG A 1 3.71 1.12 22.12
N SER A 2 2.55 1.31 22.76
CA SER A 2 1.27 0.70 22.36
C SER A 2 0.48 1.61 21.39
N LEU A 3 -0.51 1.04 20.68
CA LEU A 3 -1.44 1.82 19.83
C LEU A 3 -2.34 2.76 20.65
N GLU A 4 -2.56 2.46 21.94
CA GLU A 4 -3.29 3.32 22.87
C GLU A 4 -2.45 4.54 23.24
N ASP A 5 -1.15 4.36 23.53
CA ASP A 5 -0.22 5.47 23.80
C ASP A 5 -0.11 6.43 22.61
N ALA A 6 -0.23 5.89 21.39
CA ALA A 6 -0.25 6.65 20.14
C ALA A 6 -1.62 7.27 19.83
N GLY A 7 -2.64 7.06 20.68
CA GLY A 7 -4.00 7.58 20.49
C GLY A 7 -4.76 6.96 19.31
N ALA A 8 -4.26 5.88 18.71
CA ALA A 8 -4.90 5.23 17.57
C ALA A 8 -6.12 4.37 17.98
N VAL A 9 -6.11 3.87 19.21
CA VAL A 9 -7.20 3.05 19.76
C VAL A 9 -7.56 3.45 21.18
N HIS A 10 -8.76 3.09 21.61
CA HIS A 10 -9.22 3.16 23.00
C HIS A 10 -9.52 1.76 23.50
N LEU A 11 -9.04 1.43 24.70
CA LEU A 11 -9.37 0.17 25.35
C LEU A 11 -10.49 0.38 26.36
N ARG A 12 -11.48 -0.53 26.33
CA ARG A 12 -12.51 -0.62 27.36
C ARG A 12 -12.43 -2.00 28.01
N LYS A 13 -12.09 -2.02 29.30
CA LYS A 13 -12.03 -3.25 30.10
C LYS A 13 -13.30 -3.38 30.92
N THR A 14 -13.98 -4.51 30.81
CA THR A 14 -15.19 -4.83 31.57
C THR A 14 -15.19 -6.29 31.96
N PHE A 15 -15.90 -6.66 33.02
CA PHE A 15 -16.21 -8.06 33.29
C PHE A 15 -17.54 -8.43 32.63
N VAL A 16 -17.60 -9.60 32.00
CA VAL A 16 -18.86 -10.21 31.52
C VAL A 16 -19.05 -11.49 32.31
N GLY A 17 -19.96 -11.44 33.29
CA GLY A 17 -20.00 -12.44 34.36
C GLY A 17 -18.69 -12.43 35.14
N ASN A 18 -18.09 -13.61 35.34
CA ASN A 18 -16.82 -13.74 36.05
C ASN A 18 -15.58 -13.74 35.15
N ARG A 19 -15.69 -13.26 33.90
CA ARG A 19 -14.58 -13.26 32.92
C ARG A 19 -14.21 -11.82 32.52
N PRO A 20 -12.93 -11.44 32.62
CA PRO A 20 -12.47 -10.14 32.13
C PRO A 20 -12.52 -10.12 30.60
N ARG A 21 -13.01 -9.02 30.05
CA ARG A 21 -13.07 -8.75 28.61
C ARG A 21 -12.50 -7.37 28.32
N THR A 22 -11.59 -7.31 27.36
CA THR A 22 -11.10 -6.04 26.80
C THR A 22 -11.70 -5.87 25.42
N THR A 23 -12.36 -4.73 25.18
CA THR A 23 -12.82 -4.33 23.86
C THR A 23 -11.94 -3.18 23.38
N ILE A 24 -11.49 -3.26 22.13
CA ILE A 24 -10.64 -2.26 21.50
C ILE A 24 -11.46 -1.53 20.45
N PHE A 25 -11.43 -0.21 20.49
CA PHE A 25 -12.12 0.66 19.53
C PHE A 25 -11.09 1.49 18.78
N MET A 26 -11.24 1.61 17.47
CA MET A 26 -10.43 2.56 16.71
C MET A 26 -10.88 4.00 17.00
N SER A 27 -9.94 4.86 17.37
CA SER A 27 -10.23 6.28 17.59
C SER A 27 -10.44 7.00 16.25
N ARG A 28 -10.91 8.24 16.28
CA ARG A 28 -10.94 9.09 15.08
C ARG A 28 -9.54 9.32 14.51
N HIS A 29 -8.59 9.66 15.38
CA HIS A 29 -7.18 9.84 15.01
C HIS A 29 -6.59 8.57 14.40
N GLY A 30 -6.90 7.40 14.99
CA GLY A 30 -6.48 6.10 14.47
C GLY A 30 -7.04 5.81 13.09
N ARG A 31 -8.31 6.13 12.83
CA ARG A 31 -8.92 6.01 11.49
C ARG A 31 -8.21 6.90 10.48
N GLU A 32 -7.99 8.17 10.79
CA GLU A 32 -7.30 9.12 9.89
C GLU A 32 -5.87 8.64 9.56
N ARG A 33 -5.12 8.20 10.58
CA ARG A 33 -3.77 7.63 10.40
C ARG A 33 -3.78 6.34 9.57
N PHE A 34 -4.80 5.50 9.75
CA PHE A 34 -4.94 4.27 8.98
C PHE A 34 -5.26 4.56 7.51
N MET A 35 -6.10 5.56 7.22
CA MET A 35 -6.35 5.99 5.85
C MET A 35 -5.08 6.49 5.16
N HIS A 36 -4.30 7.36 5.81
CA HIS A 36 -3.01 7.80 5.26
C HIS A 36 -2.05 6.64 4.99
N TYR A 37 -2.06 5.61 5.85
CA TYR A 37 -1.26 4.42 5.63
C TYR A 37 -1.70 3.65 4.37
N LEU A 38 -3.02 3.51 4.16
CA LEU A 38 -3.57 2.87 2.96
C LEU A 38 -3.24 3.66 1.69
N GLU A 39 -3.34 4.98 1.72
CA GLU A 39 -2.96 5.86 0.61
C GLU A 39 -1.47 5.71 0.26
N ALA A 40 -0.60 5.68 1.27
CA ALA A 40 0.83 5.48 1.06
C ALA A 40 1.12 4.09 0.45
N LEU A 41 0.43 3.05 0.92
CA LEU A 41 0.56 1.70 0.37
C LEU A 41 0.08 1.64 -1.08
N GLU A 42 -1.05 2.26 -1.39
CA GLU A 42 -1.57 2.36 -2.76
C GLU A 42 -0.57 3.07 -3.68
N ALA A 43 0.03 4.18 -3.24
CA ALA A 43 1.04 4.90 -4.01
C ALA A 43 2.27 4.03 -4.32
N VAL A 44 2.75 3.25 -3.35
CA VAL A 44 3.87 2.32 -3.56
C VAL A 44 3.51 1.24 -4.59
N LEU A 45 2.30 0.67 -4.50
CA LEU A 45 1.85 -0.35 -5.45
C LEU A 45 1.71 0.21 -6.88
N LYS A 46 1.16 1.43 -7.03
CA LYS A 46 1.06 2.11 -8.32
C LYS A 46 2.43 2.36 -8.93
N GLN A 47 3.38 2.88 -8.14
CA GLN A 47 4.75 3.11 -8.61
C GLN A 47 5.42 1.80 -9.05
N ALA A 48 5.21 0.71 -8.31
CA ALA A 48 5.76 -0.59 -8.69
C ALA A 48 5.16 -1.09 -10.02
N ALA A 49 3.83 -0.96 -10.20
CA ALA A 49 3.16 -1.35 -11.44
C ALA A 49 3.65 -0.53 -12.65
N GLU A 50 3.72 0.80 -12.52
CA GLU A 50 4.22 1.70 -13.56
C GLU A 50 5.66 1.34 -13.98
N ARG A 51 6.50 0.96 -13.02
CA ARG A 51 7.89 0.54 -13.30
C ARG A 51 7.96 -0.78 -14.05
N ILE A 52 7.09 -1.74 -13.71
CA ILE A 52 7.01 -3.01 -14.43
C ILE A 52 6.59 -2.77 -15.88
N GLU A 53 5.56 -1.97 -16.11
CA GLU A 53 5.10 -1.62 -17.46
C GLU A 53 6.18 -0.90 -18.28
N ALA A 54 6.93 0.01 -17.66
CA ALA A 54 8.03 0.71 -18.33
C ALA A 54 9.15 -0.26 -18.75
N LEU A 55 9.49 -1.24 -17.91
CA LEU A 55 10.50 -2.26 -18.22
C LEU A 55 10.05 -3.17 -19.37
N GLU A 56 8.76 -3.52 -19.41
CA GLU A 56 8.19 -4.32 -20.51
C GLU A 56 8.22 -3.57 -21.83
N LYS A 57 7.86 -2.27 -21.83
CA LYS A 57 7.93 -1.41 -23.03
C LYS A 57 9.36 -1.23 -23.53
N ASP A 58 10.30 -0.95 -22.63
CA ASP A 58 11.72 -0.80 -22.98
C ASP A 58 12.31 -2.10 -23.56
N THR A 59 11.86 -3.26 -23.05
CA THR A 59 12.25 -4.56 -23.60
C THR A 59 11.62 -4.84 -24.96
N ALA A 60 10.36 -4.46 -25.17
CA ALA A 60 9.66 -4.61 -26.44
C ALA A 60 10.25 -3.71 -27.54
N GLU A 61 10.60 -2.46 -27.21
CA GLU A 61 11.24 -1.52 -28.14
C GLU A 61 12.66 -1.97 -28.51
N ARG A 62 13.43 -2.49 -27.56
CA ARG A 62 14.79 -3.03 -27.82
C ARG A 62 14.80 -4.35 -28.59
N THR A 63 13.67 -5.05 -28.66
CA THR A 63 13.52 -6.33 -29.39
C THR A 63 12.75 -6.19 -30.70
N ALA A 64 12.12 -5.03 -30.96
CA ALA A 64 11.59 -4.70 -32.27
C ALA A 64 12.77 -4.56 -33.26
N PRO A 65 12.78 -5.28 -34.39
CA PRO A 65 13.84 -5.11 -35.36
C PRO A 65 13.72 -3.69 -35.93
N GLU A 66 14.82 -2.95 -35.98
CA GLU A 66 14.90 -1.70 -36.73
C GLU A 66 14.47 -1.99 -38.17
N GLY A 67 13.24 -1.58 -38.50
CA GLY A 67 12.62 -1.83 -39.78
C GLY A 67 13.32 -1.02 -40.87
N GLY A 68 14.31 -1.64 -41.50
CA GLY A 68 14.70 -1.44 -42.90
C GLY A 68 15.18 -0.04 -43.26
N GLU A 69 16.49 0.13 -43.39
CA GLU A 69 17.04 1.18 -44.24
C GLU A 69 18.00 0.61 -45.29
N LEU A 70 17.43 0.46 -46.49
CA LEU A 70 18.00 0.86 -47.78
C LEU A 70 19.45 0.44 -48.10
N ALA A 71 19.62 -0.44 -49.09
CA ALA A 71 20.12 -0.05 -50.42
C ALA A 71 20.70 -1.24 -51.19
N ARG A 72 20.16 -1.41 -52.40
CA ARG A 72 20.90 -1.62 -53.65
C ARG A 72 21.98 -2.70 -53.66
N SER A 73 21.72 -3.79 -54.39
CA SER A 73 22.35 -4.10 -55.69
C SER A 73 21.82 -5.43 -56.23
#